data_AF-A0A9D0IH17-F1
#
_entry.id   AF-A0A9D0IH17-F1
#
_cell.length_a   1.000
_cell.length_b   1.000
_cell.length_c   1.000
_cell.angle_alpha   90.00
_cell.angle_beta   90.00
_cell.angle_gamma   90.00
#
_symmetry.space_group_name_H-M   'P 1'
#
loop_
_entity.id
_entity.type
_entity.pdbx_description
1 polymer ?
#
loop_
_entity_poly.entity_id
_entity_poly.type
_entity_poly.pdbx_seq_one_letter_code
_entity_poly.pdbx_strand_id
1 'polypeptide(L)' 'DSGYEGGEEDNITLGLNWYATPNVRFMVNYVRASTDPTSPEKFAATGNEDVNLFQLRSQIDF' A
#
# COMPACT_ATOMS: atom_id res chain seq x y z
N ASP A 1 18.03 24.02 -15.72
CA ASP A 1 16.97 24.04 -14.70
C ASP A 1 16.23 22.72 -14.84
N SER A 2 16.53 21.72 -14.01
CA SER A 2 15.85 20.42 -14.08
C SER A 2 14.77 20.43 -13.02
N GLY A 3 13.55 20.77 -13.44
CA GLY A 3 12.38 20.68 -12.59
C GLY A 3 12.22 19.25 -12.09
N TYR A 4 11.96 19.10 -10.79
CA TYR A 4 11.53 17.84 -10.23
C TYR A 4 10.20 17.48 -10.87
N GLU A 5 10.20 16.47 -11.73
CA GLU A 5 8.99 15.91 -12.32
C GLU A 5 8.42 14.93 -11.28
N GLY A 6 7.73 15.47 -10.27
CA GLY A 6 7.05 14.67 -9.24
C GLY A 6 5.70 14.16 -9.73
N GLY A 7 5.32 12.94 -9.36
CA GLY A 7 3.96 12.41 -9.51
C GLY A 7 3.22 12.41 -8.18
N GLU A 8 1.90 12.28 -8.22
CA GLU A 8 1.06 12.11 -7.03
C GLU A 8 0.90 10.62 -6.72
N GLU A 9 1.06 10.23 -5.45
CA GLU A 9 0.80 8.86 -4.99
C GLU A 9 -0.22 8.91 -3.85
N ASP A 10 -1.35 8.26 -4.06
CA ASP A 10 -2.39 8.07 -3.05
C ASP A 10 -2.39 6.62 -2.57
N ASN A 11 -2.52 6.42 -1.25
CA ASN A 11 -2.69 5.09 -0.68
C ASN A 11 -3.87 5.02 0.29
N ILE A 12 -4.58 3.89 0.23
CA ILE A 12 -5.62 3.53 1.18
C ILE A 12 -5.28 2.19 1.82
N THR A 13 -5.29 2.16 3.16
CA THR A 13 -5.04 0.96 3.93
C THR A 13 -6.29 0.58 4.73
N LEU A 14 -6.78 -0.63 4.50
CA LEU A 14 -7.87 -1.24 5.26
C LEU A 14 -7.31 -2.35 6.15
N GLY A 15 -7.37 -2.14 7.46
CA GLY A 15 -6.86 -3.08 8.46
C GLY A 15 -7.97 -3.74 9.27
N LEU A 16 -7.88 -5.06 9.46
CA LEU A 16 -8.70 -5.84 10.37
C LEU A 16 -7.82 -6.50 11.42
N ASN A 17 -8.16 -6.28 12.70
CA ASN A 17 -7.50 -6.92 13.84
C ASN A 17 -8.48 -7.89 14.50
N TRP A 18 -8.19 -9.19 14.41
CA TRP A 18 -8.98 -10.25 15.02
C TRP A 18 -8.24 -10.87 16.20
N TYR A 19 -8.88 -10.85 17.37
CA TYR A 19 -8.34 -11.42 18.60
C TYR A 19 -9.00 -12.78 18.83
N ALA A 20 -8.27 -13.86 18.54
CA ALA A 20 -8.79 -15.21 18.72
C ALA A 20 -8.76 -15.62 20.20
N THR A 21 -7.71 -15.21 20.91
CA THR A 21 -7.55 -15.34 22.36
C THR A 21 -6.80 -14.11 22.90
N PRO A 22 -6.73 -13.87 24.23
CA PRO A 22 -5.94 -12.77 24.77
C PRO A 22 -4.46 -12.81 24.33
N ASN A 23 -3.96 -14.01 24.05
CA ASN A 23 -2.59 -14.29 23.66
C ASN A 23 -2.39 -14.39 22.14
N VAL A 24 -3.45 -14.42 21.33
CA VAL A 24 -3.36 -14.64 19.88
C VAL A 24 -4.15 -13.58 19.13
N ARG A 25 -3.44 -12.77 18.34
CA ARG A 25 -4.03 -11.80 17.41
C ARG A 25 -3.63 -12.07 15.97
N PHE A 26 -4.59 -11.93 15.08
CA PHE A 26 -4.42 -11.94 13.63
C PHE A 26 -4.67 -10.54 13.09
N MET A 27 -3.80 -10.08 12.21
CA MET A 27 -3.84 -8.76 11.60
C MET A 27 -3.85 -8.96 10.09
N VAL A 28 -4.92 -8.51 9.45
CA VAL A 28 -5.07 -8.50 8.00
C VAL A 28 -5.03 -7.05 7.54
N ASN A 29 -4.19 -6.73 6.56
CA ASN A 29 -4.14 -5.41 5.96
C ASN A 29 -4.23 -5.54 4.44
N TYR A 30 -5.12 -4.77 3.84
CA TYR A 30 -5.21 -4.58 2.40
C TYR A 30 -4.81 -3.15 2.09
N VAL A 31 -3.77 -2.98 1.28
CA VAL A 31 -3.27 -1.68 0.86
C VAL A 31 -3.47 -1.56 -0.63
N ARG A 32 -4.11 -0.48 -1.06
CA ARG A 32 -4.18 -0.08 -2.46
C ARG A 32 -3.42 1.23 -2.60
N ALA A 33 -2.43 1.25 -3.48
CA ALA A 33 -1.68 2.43 -3.86
C ALA A 33 -1.98 2.74 -5.33
N SER A 34 -2.23 4.01 -5.63
CA SER A 34 -2.47 4.51 -6.98
C SER A 34 -1.52 5.66 -7.25
N THR A 35 -0.82 5.63 -8.38
CA THR A 35 0.11 6.70 -8.78
C THR A 35 -0.42 7.42 -10.01
N ASP A 36 -0.35 8.75 -10.01
CA ASP A 36 -0.61 9.63 -11.14
C ASP A 36 0.66 10.40 -11.51
N PRO A 37 1.48 9.89 -12.44
CA PRO A 37 2.75 10.52 -12.79
C PRO A 37 2.53 11.73 -13.72
N THR A 38 3.08 12.89 -13.35
CA THR A 38 3.04 14.11 -14.19
C THR A 38 3.83 13.97 -15.51
N SER A 39 4.62 12.91 -15.67
CA SER A 39 5.30 12.57 -16.93
C SER A 39 5.37 11.05 -17.13
N PRO A 40 4.29 10.42 -17.63
CA PRO A 40 4.19 8.96 -17.77
C PRO A 40 5.31 8.32 -18.60
N GLU A 41 5.78 9.03 -19.62
CA GLU A 41 6.81 8.57 -20.57
C GLU A 41 8.22 8.50 -19.95
N LYS A 42 8.47 9.23 -18.84
CA LYS A 42 9.79 9.29 -18.20
C LYS A 42 9.96 8.32 -17.02
N PHE A 43 8.86 7.98 -16.33
CA PHE A 43 8.93 7.26 -15.05
C PHE A 43 8.51 5.79 -15.12
N ALA A 44 7.65 5.39 -16.07
CA ALA A 44 7.25 4.00 -16.20
C ALA A 44 6.85 3.56 -17.62
N ALA A 45 6.66 4.50 -18.57
CA ALA A 45 6.07 4.23 -19.89
C ALA A 45 4.65 3.60 -19.83
N THR A 46 4.03 3.56 -18.65
CA THR A 46 2.79 2.84 -18.33
C THR A 46 1.76 3.68 -17.57
N GLY A 47 1.67 5.01 -17.78
CA GLY A 47 0.51 5.78 -17.28
C GLY A 47 0.27 5.67 -15.76
N ASN A 48 -0.99 5.78 -15.32
CA ASN A 48 -1.39 5.57 -13.92
C ASN A 48 -1.27 4.08 -13.55
N GLU A 49 -0.66 3.81 -12.39
CA GLU A 49 -0.42 2.45 -11.90
C GLU A 49 -1.20 2.19 -10.60
N ASP A 50 -1.98 1.11 -10.58
CA ASP A 50 -2.71 0.62 -9.40
C ASP A 50 -1.99 -0.61 -8.82
N VAL A 51 -1.46 -0.50 -7.60
CA VAL A 51 -0.80 -1.58 -6.88
C VAL A 51 -1.68 -2.04 -5.71
N ASN A 52 -1.93 -3.34 -5.63
CA ASN A 52 -2.71 -3.97 -4.56
C ASN A 52 -1.83 -4.91 -3.75
N LEU A 53 -1.72 -4.67 -2.44
CA LEU A 53 -0.96 -5.48 -1.50
C LEU A 53 -1.87 -6.09 -0.44
N PHE A 54 -1.74 -7.40 -0.24
CA PHE A 54 -2.42 -8.11 0.84
C PHE A 54 -1.38 -8.62 1.85
N GLN A 55 -1.54 -8.23 3.12
CA GLN A 55 -0.66 -8.61 4.21
C GLN A 55 -1.43 -9.35 5.30
N LEU A 56 -0.95 -10.54 5.66
CA LEU A 56 -1.41 -11.31 6.81
C LEU A 56 -0.29 -11.38 7.84
N ARG A 57 -0.62 -11.12 9.11
CA ARG A 57 0.31 -11.28 10.23
C ARG A 57 -0.39 -11.96 11.41
N SER A 58 0.28 -12.93 12.03
CA SER A 58 -0.10 -13.50 13.31
C SER A 58 0.87 -13.03 14.40
N GLN A 59 0.36 -12.76 15.59
CA GLN A 59 1.18 -12.58 16.79
C GLN A 59 0.65 -13.47 17.90
N ILE A 60 1.58 -14.13 18.58
CA ILE A 60 1.35 -14.96 19.75
C ILE A 60 2.18 -14.37 20.89
N ASP A 61 1.53 -14.11 22.02
CA ASP A 61 2.12 -13.54 23.24
C ASP A 61 2.16 -14.61 24.35
N PHE A 62 3.33 -14.81 24.99
CA PHE A 62 3.63 -15.92 25.90
C PHE A 62 4.12 -15.48 27.27
#